data_AF-C3KCW9-F1
#
_entry.id   AF-C3KCW9-F1
#
_cell.length_a   1.000
_cell.length_b   1.000
_cell.length_c   1.000
_cell.angle_alpha   90.00
_cell.angle_beta   90.00
_cell.angle_gamma   90.00
#
_symmetry.space_group_name_H-M   'P 1'
#
loop_
_entity.id
_entity.type
_entity.pdbx_description
1 polymer ?
#
loop_
_entity_poly.entity_id
_entity_poly.type
_entity_poly.pdbx_seq_one_letter_code
_entity_poly.pdbx_strand_id
1 'polypeptide(L)'
;MNNLSKDAQVRSQLFESLVGRYNATLIPGRYGGDYNNDQLAISEADGNVTLFLGLKLLDSEGALQLDAASLGPHLQYSKPWFSALIASLKCSPDTVQFSVKIESALAKILLVACVICMDPVTQDIKLLRIAI
;
A
#
# COMPACT_ATOMS: atom_id res chain seq x y z
N MET A 1 28.20 1.78 1.13
CA MET A 1 26.80 1.97 1.60
C MET A 1 26.02 2.58 0.45
N ASN A 2 25.05 1.86 -0.12
CA ASN A 2 24.35 2.23 -1.36
C ASN A 2 23.26 3.28 -1.09
N ASN A 3 23.23 4.37 -1.86
CA ASN A 3 22.23 5.44 -1.73
C ASN A 3 20.77 4.92 -1.83
N LEU A 4 20.54 3.88 -2.63
CA LEU A 4 19.25 3.18 -2.75
C LEU A 4 18.67 2.70 -1.40
N SER A 5 19.53 2.34 -0.44
CA SER A 5 19.09 1.86 0.87
C SER A 5 18.64 2.99 1.80
N LYS A 6 19.18 4.22 1.63
CA LYS A 6 18.77 5.38 2.44
C LYS A 6 17.43 5.94 1.97
N ASP A 7 17.24 6.04 0.66
CA ASP A 7 16.00 6.58 0.09
C ASP A 7 14.81 5.64 0.38
N ALA A 8 15.01 4.33 0.27
CA ALA A 8 14.01 3.34 0.67
C ALA A 8 13.64 3.46 2.17
N GLN A 9 14.64 3.66 3.04
CA GLN A 9 14.41 3.84 4.48
C GLN A 9 13.63 5.12 4.79
N VAL A 10 13.97 6.25 4.14
CA VAL A 10 13.26 7.52 4.31
C VAL A 10 11.82 7.40 3.81
N ARG A 11 11.60 6.77 2.65
CA ARG A 11 10.24 6.53 2.11
C ARG A 11 9.41 5.67 3.05
N SER A 12 10.00 4.62 3.63
CA SER A 12 9.35 3.79 4.65
C SER A 12 8.97 4.61 5.88
N GLN A 13 9.90 5.34 6.48
CA GLN A 13 9.62 6.15 7.67
C GLN A 13 8.56 7.23 7.42
N LEU A 14 8.60 7.86 6.24
CA LEU A 14 7.61 8.84 5.84
C LEU A 14 6.23 8.21 5.68
N PHE A 15 6.14 7.05 5.00
CA PHE A 15 4.90 6.31 4.89
C PHE A 15 4.31 5.94 6.26
N GLU A 16 5.14 5.38 7.15
CA GLU A 16 4.74 4.99 8.52
C GLU A 16 4.20 6.18 9.32
N SER A 17 4.89 7.33 9.26
CA SER A 17 4.46 8.57 9.91
C SER A 17 3.12 9.08 9.37
N LEU A 18 2.89 8.97 8.07
CA LEU A 18 1.67 9.46 7.43
C LEU A 18 0.47 8.56 7.72
N VAL A 19 0.63 7.23 7.60
CA VAL A 19 -0.47 6.29 7.89
C VAL A 19 -0.80 6.25 9.39
N GLY A 20 0.15 6.55 10.27
CA GLY A 20 -0.09 6.71 11.71
C GLY A 20 -1.13 7.78 12.04
N ARG A 21 -1.25 8.84 11.22
CA ARG A 21 -2.29 9.88 11.38
C ARG A 21 -3.72 9.36 11.11
N TYR A 22 -3.84 8.22 10.44
CA TYR A 22 -5.11 7.57 10.13
C TYR A 22 -5.40 6.37 11.05
N ASN A 23 -4.69 6.26 12.19
CA ASN A 23 -4.73 5.09 13.08
C ASN A 23 -4.55 3.76 12.31
N ALA A 24 -3.74 3.78 11.26
CA ALA A 24 -3.47 2.59 10.47
C ALA A 24 -2.38 1.74 11.12
N THR A 25 -2.57 0.43 11.05
CA THR A 25 -1.58 -0.57 11.46
C THR A 25 -0.79 -1.02 10.25
N LEU A 26 0.54 -1.06 10.36
CA LEU A 26 1.38 -1.61 9.30
C LEU A 26 1.16 -3.11 9.16
N ILE A 27 1.04 -3.58 7.93
CA ILE A 27 1.04 -5.01 7.62
C ILE A 27 2.50 -5.45 7.48
N PRO A 28 3.00 -6.40 8.32
CA PRO A 28 4.36 -6.89 8.24
C PRO A 28 4.69 -7.48 6.88
N GLY A 29 5.67 -6.92 6.18
CA GLY A 29 6.12 -7.41 4.88
C GLY A 29 6.48 -6.31 3.90
N ARG A 30 6.73 -6.73 2.67
CA ARG A 30 6.98 -5.87 1.51
C ARG A 30 6.14 -6.41 0.36
N TYR A 31 5.32 -5.52 -0.21
CA TYR A 31 4.28 -5.88 -1.16
C TYR A 31 4.39 -5.09 -2.47
N GLY A 32 5.33 -4.15 -2.60
CA GLY A 32 5.66 -3.55 -3.89
C GLY A 32 6.43 -4.49 -4.81
N GLY A 33 6.66 -4.08 -6.05
CA GLY A 33 7.54 -4.82 -6.96
C GLY A 33 9.01 -4.81 -6.51
N ASP A 34 9.84 -5.58 -7.21
CA ASP A 34 11.27 -5.83 -6.87
C ASP A 34 12.08 -4.55 -6.56
N TYR A 35 11.70 -3.42 -7.18
CA TYR A 35 12.37 -2.13 -7.03
C TYR A 35 11.73 -1.20 -5.98
N ASN A 36 10.43 -1.37 -5.69
CA ASN A 36 9.66 -0.40 -4.92
C ASN A 36 9.50 -0.78 -3.45
N ASN A 37 9.50 -2.09 -3.12
CA ASN A 37 9.43 -2.56 -1.73
C ASN A 37 8.35 -1.84 -0.91
N ASP A 38 7.18 -1.62 -1.50
CA ASP A 38 6.11 -0.86 -0.85
C ASP A 38 5.63 -1.58 0.41
N GLN A 39 5.37 -0.79 1.46
CA GLN A 39 4.66 -1.25 2.63
C GLN A 39 3.14 -1.14 2.40
N LEU A 40 2.40 -1.92 3.19
CA LEU A 40 0.96 -1.77 3.32
C LEU A 40 0.62 -1.37 4.74
N ALA A 41 -0.43 -0.55 4.89
CA ALA A 41 -1.04 -0.28 6.18
C ALA A 41 -2.56 -0.43 6.06
N ILE A 42 -3.21 -0.77 7.16
CA ILE A 42 -4.66 -0.99 7.21
C ILE A 42 -5.26 -0.20 8.35
N SER A 43 -6.33 0.54 8.08
CA SER A 43 -7.15 1.18 9.12
C SER A 43 -8.61 0.77 8.98
N GLU A 44 -9.33 0.89 10.08
CA GLU A 44 -10.76 0.60 10.16
C GLU A 44 -11.46 1.82 10.75
N ALA A 45 -12.41 2.37 10.01
CA ALA A 45 -13.19 3.54 10.43
C ALA A 45 -14.56 3.50 9.74
N ASP A 46 -15.61 3.81 10.50
CA ASP A 46 -17.00 3.94 9.99
C ASP A 46 -17.48 2.74 9.17
N GLY A 47 -17.09 1.52 9.58
CA GLY A 47 -17.43 0.27 8.90
C GLY A 47 -16.65 -0.02 7.62
N ASN A 48 -15.78 0.89 7.18
CA ASN A 48 -14.88 0.69 6.05
C ASN A 48 -13.51 0.20 6.49
N VAL A 49 -12.89 -0.60 5.63
CA VAL A 49 -11.49 -1.01 5.76
C VAL A 49 -10.68 -0.24 4.73
N THR A 50 -9.74 0.59 5.16
CA THR A 50 -8.86 1.32 4.24
C THR A 50 -7.52 0.61 4.16
N LEU A 51 -7.10 0.25 2.94
CA LEU A 51 -5.78 -0.32 2.66
C LEU A 51 -4.91 0.75 2.00
N PHE A 52 -3.89 1.19 2.74
CA PHE A 52 -2.89 2.15 2.27
C PHE A 52 -1.73 1.43 1.60
N LEU A 53 -1.34 1.91 0.42
CA LEU A 53 -0.16 1.49 -0.30
C LEU A 53 0.97 2.52 -0.12
N GLY A 54 2.20 1.99 -0.03
CA GLY A 54 3.45 2.72 0.15
C GLY A 54 3.60 4.00 -0.67
N LEU A 55 4.49 4.88 -0.20
CA LEU A 55 4.70 6.21 -0.76
C LEU A 55 5.16 6.15 -2.24
N LYS A 56 4.32 6.62 -3.16
CA LYS A 56 4.65 6.79 -4.59
C LYS A 56 5.10 8.22 -4.90
N LEU A 57 5.98 8.38 -5.87
CA LEU A 57 6.30 9.70 -6.43
C LEU A 57 5.41 9.94 -7.64
N LEU A 58 4.85 11.15 -7.73
CA LEU A 58 4.19 11.59 -8.95
C LEU A 58 5.25 11.86 -10.03
N ASP A 59 4.91 11.61 -11.29
CA ASP A 59 5.78 12.02 -12.38
C ASP A 59 5.72 13.54 -12.63
N SER A 60 6.48 14.02 -13.62
CA SER A 60 6.54 15.43 -13.99
C SER A 60 5.20 16.01 -14.49
N GLU A 61 4.26 15.15 -14.91
CA GLU A 61 2.92 15.51 -15.33
C GLU A 61 1.90 15.38 -14.20
N GLY A 62 2.34 14.95 -13.01
CA GLY A 62 1.49 14.72 -11.85
C GLY A 62 0.77 13.37 -11.88
N ALA A 63 1.13 12.45 -12.78
CA ALA A 63 0.50 11.15 -12.89
C ALA A 63 1.02 10.18 -11.82
N LEU A 64 0.11 9.34 -11.32
CA LEU A 64 0.41 8.26 -10.40
C LEU A 64 0.70 6.98 -11.18
N GLN A 65 1.85 6.36 -10.93
CA GLN A 65 2.16 5.03 -11.44
C GLN A 65 2.04 3.97 -10.35
N LEU A 66 1.13 3.03 -10.56
CA LEU A 66 1.02 1.80 -9.76
C LEU A 66 1.95 0.71 -10.33
N ASP A 67 2.48 -0.15 -9.46
CA ASP A 67 3.36 -1.22 -9.91
C ASP A 67 2.56 -2.26 -10.68
N ALA A 68 2.97 -2.54 -11.91
CA ALA A 68 2.40 -3.58 -12.76
C ALA A 68 2.96 -4.99 -12.46
N ALA A 69 4.00 -5.07 -11.63
CA ALA A 69 4.69 -6.29 -11.26
C ALA A 69 4.94 -6.33 -9.74
N SER A 70 3.85 -6.42 -8.98
CA SER A 70 3.84 -6.47 -7.52
C SER A 70 3.06 -7.71 -7.09
N LEU A 71 3.65 -8.54 -6.22
CA LEU A 71 3.11 -9.88 -5.88
C LEU A 71 2.86 -10.75 -7.12
N GLY A 72 3.86 -10.81 -8.00
CA GLY A 72 3.78 -11.46 -9.31
C GLY A 72 3.51 -10.47 -10.44
N PRO A 73 2.96 -10.91 -11.59
CA PRO A 73 2.70 -10.07 -12.75
C PRO A 73 1.34 -9.36 -12.63
N HIS A 74 1.10 -8.71 -11.48
CA HIS A 74 -0.19 -8.11 -11.16
C HIS A 74 -0.06 -6.62 -10.86
N LEU A 75 -0.97 -5.85 -11.45
CA LEU A 75 -1.13 -4.43 -11.16
C LEU A 75 -1.64 -4.25 -9.74
N GLN A 76 -1.00 -3.38 -8.95
CA GLN A 76 -1.45 -3.06 -7.60
C GLN A 76 -2.93 -2.69 -7.56
N TYR A 77 -3.64 -3.21 -6.55
CA TYR A 77 -5.10 -3.08 -6.39
C TYR A 77 -5.97 -3.71 -7.47
N SER A 78 -5.41 -4.38 -8.49
CA SER A 78 -6.24 -5.21 -9.36
C SER A 78 -6.79 -6.42 -8.61
N LYS A 79 -7.89 -6.99 -9.09
CA LYS A 79 -8.46 -8.24 -8.56
C LYS A 79 -7.42 -9.38 -8.40
N PRO A 80 -6.58 -9.71 -9.40
CA PRO A 80 -5.56 -10.76 -9.21
C PRO A 80 -4.50 -10.38 -8.18
N TRP A 81 -4.18 -9.09 -8.05
CA TRP A 81 -3.27 -8.61 -7.00
C TRP A 81 -3.84 -8.83 -5.61
N PHE A 82 -5.13 -8.53 -5.39
CA PHE A 82 -5.79 -8.82 -4.11
C PHE A 82 -5.81 -10.32 -3.80
N SER A 83 -6.07 -11.18 -4.78
CA SER A 83 -6.00 -12.63 -4.59
C SER A 83 -4.61 -13.08 -4.15
N ALA A 84 -3.55 -12.55 -4.79
CA ALA A 84 -2.17 -12.86 -4.44
C ALA A 84 -1.80 -12.33 -3.05
N LEU A 85 -2.21 -11.11 -2.71
CA LEU A 85 -2.02 -10.51 -1.38
C LEU A 85 -2.67 -11.36 -0.29
N ILE A 86 -3.95 -11.70 -0.44
CA ILE A 86 -4.69 -12.50 0.55
C ILE A 86 -4.02 -13.86 0.74
N ALA A 87 -3.63 -14.53 -0.35
CA ALA A 87 -2.92 -15.80 -0.28
C ALA A 87 -1.58 -15.68 0.47
N SER A 88 -0.79 -14.64 0.15
CA SER A 88 0.49 -14.36 0.82
C SER A 88 0.31 -14.10 2.33
N LEU A 89 -0.70 -13.30 2.71
CA LEU A 89 -1.01 -13.00 4.11
C LEU A 89 -1.49 -14.25 4.88
N LYS A 90 -2.14 -15.21 4.22
CA LYS A 90 -2.54 -16.47 4.85
C LYS A 90 -1.37 -17.39 5.18
N CYS A 91 -0.19 -17.17 4.59
CA CYS A 91 0.99 -18.00 4.83
C CYS A 91 1.70 -17.72 6.17
N SER A 92 1.36 -16.65 6.90
CA SER A 92 1.96 -16.34 8.19
C SER A 92 0.90 -16.12 9.29
N PRO A 93 1.08 -16.70 10.50
CA PRO A 93 0.21 -16.42 11.64
C PRO A 93 0.13 -14.94 12.01
N ASP A 94 1.20 -14.16 11.77
CA ASP A 94 1.25 -12.74 12.13
C ASP A 94 0.38 -11.88 11.22
N THR A 95 0.12 -12.36 9.99
CA THR A 95 -0.56 -11.58 8.95
C THR A 95 -1.92 -12.16 8.54
N VAL A 96 -2.26 -13.36 8.98
CA VAL A 96 -3.52 -14.04 8.63
C VAL A 96 -4.75 -13.21 9.01
N GLN A 97 -4.71 -12.48 10.13
CA GLN A 97 -5.80 -11.59 10.54
C GLN A 97 -6.07 -10.47 9.53
N PHE A 98 -5.03 -9.93 8.87
CA PHE A 98 -5.20 -8.91 7.84
C PHE A 98 -5.82 -9.50 6.58
N SER A 99 -5.47 -10.75 6.24
CA SER A 99 -6.08 -11.46 5.12
C SER A 99 -7.60 -11.58 5.27
N VAL A 100 -8.07 -11.95 6.47
CA VAL A 100 -9.50 -12.11 6.78
C VAL A 100 -10.23 -10.77 6.69
N LYS A 101 -9.62 -9.69 7.21
CA LYS A 101 -10.19 -8.34 7.14
C LYS A 101 -10.35 -7.85 5.70
N ILE A 102 -9.29 -7.95 4.90
CA ILE A 102 -9.29 -7.53 3.50
C ILE A 102 -10.30 -8.36 2.69
N GLU A 103 -10.30 -9.68 2.86
CA GLU A 103 -11.23 -10.59 2.17
C GLU A 103 -12.70 -10.28 2.52
N SER A 104 -13.00 -10.04 3.80
CA SER A 104 -14.35 -9.66 4.24
C SER A 104 -14.79 -8.30 3.68
N ALA A 105 -13.89 -7.31 3.69
CA ALA A 105 -14.17 -5.98 3.18
C ALA A 105 -14.42 -5.97 1.67
N LEU A 106 -13.63 -6.74 0.90
CA LEU A 106 -13.85 -6.90 -0.55
C LEU A 106 -15.21 -7.54 -0.84
N ALA A 107 -15.57 -8.62 -0.14
CA ALA A 107 -16.84 -9.32 -0.34
C ALA A 107 -18.06 -8.43 -0.03
N LYS A 108 -17.90 -7.47 0.88
CA LYS A 108 -18.96 -6.53 1.29
C LYS A 108 -18.91 -5.18 0.57
N ILE A 109 -17.94 -4.95 -0.33
CA ILE A 109 -17.73 -3.67 -1.01
C ILE A 109 -17.46 -2.53 0.01
N LEU A 110 -16.70 -2.84 1.06
CA LEU A 110 -16.32 -1.93 2.14
C LEU A 110 -14.82 -1.62 2.14
N LEU A 111 -14.07 -2.17 1.17
CA LEU A 111 -12.64 -1.89 1.04
C LEU A 111 -12.43 -0.56 0.30
N VAL A 112 -11.63 0.32 0.90
CA VAL A 112 -11.14 1.56 0.30
C VAL A 112 -9.65 1.40 0.02
N ALA A 113 -9.27 1.43 -1.24
CA ALA A 113 -7.86 1.43 -1.64
C ALA A 113 -7.33 2.86 -1.71
N CYS A 114 -6.21 3.13 -1.03
CA CYS A 114 -5.60 4.46 -0.97
C CYS A 114 -4.10 4.41 -1.22
N VAL A 115 -3.59 5.30 -2.05
CA VAL A 115 -2.14 5.50 -2.24
C VAL A 115 -1.73 6.81 -1.59
N ILE A 116 -0.63 6.77 -0.85
CA ILE A 116 0.06 8.00 -0.45
C ILE A 116 1.05 8.35 -1.55
N CYS A 117 0.97 9.57 -2.08
CA CYS A 117 1.92 10.05 -3.06
C CYS A 117 2.53 11.39 -2.66
N MET A 118 3.72 11.67 -3.19
CA MET A 118 4.44 12.92 -3.00
C MET A 118 4.81 13.51 -4.36
N ASP A 119 4.58 14.81 -4.50
CA ASP A 119 5.12 15.59 -5.61
C ASP A 119 6.63 15.78 -5.39
N PRO A 120 7.51 15.34 -6.31
CA PRO A 120 8.95 15.44 -6.10
C PRO A 120 9.48 16.88 -6.14
N VAL A 121 8.74 17.81 -6.74
CA VAL A 121 9.12 19.23 -6.87
C VAL A 121 8.64 20.03 -5.67
N THR A 122 7.34 19.95 -5.35
CA THR A 122 6.75 20.74 -4.25
C THR A 122 6.86 20.06 -2.89
N GLN A 123 7.15 18.76 -2.87
CA GLN A 123 7.11 17.89 -1.68
C GLN A 123 5.70 17.79 -1.06
N ASP A 124 4.65 18.20 -1.78
CA ASP A 124 3.28 18.06 -1.32
C ASP A 124 2.89 16.59 -1.25
N ILE A 125 2.27 16.21 -0.14
CA ILE A 125 1.78 14.86 0.08
C ILE A 125 0.28 14.80 -0.13
N LYS A 126 -0.15 13.85 -0.96
CA LYS A 126 -1.55 13.62 -1.31
C LYS A 126 -1.94 12.18 -0.96
N LEU A 127 -3.19 12.01 -0.54
CA LEU A 127 -3.83 10.70 -0.40
C LEU A 127 -4.80 10.53 -1.56
N LEU A 128 -4.57 9.55 -2.41
CA LEU A 128 -5.40 9.28 -3.58
C LEU A 128 -6.19 7.99 -3.38
N ARG A 129 -7.52 8.07 -3.49
CA ARG A 129 -8.38 6.88 -3.53
C ARG A 129 -8.32 6.23 -4.91
N ILE A 130 -8.12 4.92 -4.95
CA ILE A 130 -8.09 4.13 -6.18
C ILE A 130 -9.43 3.40 -6.33
N ALA A 131 -9.99 3.43 -7.54
CA ALA A 131 -11.14 2.62 -7.88
C ALA A 131 -10.70 1.16 -8.07
N ILE A 132 -11.38 0.24 -7.39
CA ILE A 132 -11.06 -1.21 -7.36
C ILE A 132 -12.26 -2.06 -7.76
#